data_AF-A0A392VWQ0-F1
#
_entry.id   AF-A0A392VWQ0-F1
#
_cell.length_a   1.000
_cell.length_b   1.000
_cell.length_c   1.000
_cell.angle_alpha   90.00
_cell.angle_beta   90.00
_cell.angle_gamma   90.00
#
_symmetry.space_group_name_H-M   'P 1'
#
loop_
_entity.id
_entity.type
_entity.pdbx_description
1 polymer ?
#
loop_
_entity_poly.entity_id
_entity_poly.type
_entity_poly.pdbx_seq_one_letter_code
_entity_poly.pdbx_strand_id
1 'polypeptide(L)' 'MLEEEASDVEPRRSTRTRTLPPRLNDSIITRDNEITTEGDLVHLAYIAEAEPVNFEDAVKDEKWLSAMN' A
#
# COMPACT_ATOMS: atom_id res chain seq x y z
N MET A 1 -13.20 -21.68 -21.09
CA MET A 1 -12.98 -20.36 -20.48
C MET A 1 -12.63 -20.68 -19.04
N LEU A 2 -11.33 -20.88 -18.77
CA LEU A 2 -10.86 -21.40 -17.49
C LEU A 2 -10.79 -20.22 -16.52
N GLU A 3 -11.44 -20.39 -15.37
CA GLU A 3 -11.35 -19.53 -14.21
C GLU A 3 -9.88 -19.52 -13.75
N GLU A 4 -9.20 -18.39 -13.95
CA GLU A 4 -7.91 -18.14 -13.36
C GLU A 4 -8.16 -17.65 -11.93
N GLU A 5 -8.44 -18.59 -11.02
CA GLU A 5 -8.31 -18.34 -9.59
C GLU A 5 -6.80 -18.25 -9.30
N ALA A 6 -6.19 -17.13 -9.70
CA ALA A 6 -4.85 -16.80 -9.30
C ALA A 6 -4.87 -16.70 -7.78
N SER A 7 -4.27 -17.68 -7.11
CA SER A 7 -3.85 -17.52 -5.73
C SER A 7 -2.81 -16.39 -5.72
N ASP A 8 -3.29 -15.16 -5.63
CA ASP A 8 -2.56 -13.89 -5.66
C ASP A 8 -1.80 -13.68 -4.34
N VAL A 9 -0.96 -14.66 -4.01
CA VAL A 9 0.01 -14.56 -2.92
C VAL A 9 1.35 -14.50 -3.62
N GLU A 10 1.90 -13.30 -3.80
CA GLU A 10 3.30 -13.17 -4.19
C GLU A 10 4.14 -14.14 -3.36
N PRO A 11 5.00 -14.97 -3.99
CA PRO A 11 5.78 -15.95 -3.27
C PRO A 11 6.72 -15.23 -2.30
N ARG A 12 6.34 -15.24 -1.03
CA ARG A 12 7.08 -14.54 0.01
C ARG A 12 8.45 -15.17 0.18
N ARG A 13 9.49 -14.32 0.18
CA ARG A 13 10.89 -14.73 0.35
C ARG A 13 11.19 -15.39 1.70
N SER A 14 10.40 -15.10 2.73
CA SER A 14 10.62 -15.61 4.10
C SER A 14 9.97 -16.97 4.32
N THR A 15 10.75 -17.92 4.83
CA THR A 15 10.29 -19.28 5.20
C THR A 15 9.82 -19.38 6.66
N ARG A 16 9.93 -18.30 7.44
CA ARG A 16 9.54 -18.31 8.86
C ARG A 16 8.02 -18.17 8.99
N THR A 17 7.40 -19.07 9.76
CA THR A 17 5.99 -18.94 10.16
C THR A 17 5.78 -17.61 10.90
N ARG A 18 4.89 -16.76 10.37
CA ARG A 18 4.59 -15.45 10.96
C ARG A 18 3.32 -15.58 11.81
N THR A 19 3.45 -15.37 13.11
CA THR A 19 2.30 -15.20 13.99
C THR A 19 1.84 -13.74 13.93
N LEU A 20 0.53 -13.52 13.82
CA LEU A 20 -0.03 -12.16 13.88
C LEU A 20 0.12 -11.66 15.34
N PRO A 21 0.76 -10.50 15.56
CA PRO A 21 0.88 -9.97 16.92
C PRO A 21 -0.51 -9.60 17.46
N PRO A 22 -0.84 -9.93 18.73
CA PRO A 22 -2.19 -9.74 19.29
C PRO A 22 -2.74 -8.31 19.20
N ARG A 23 -1.85 -7.32 19.24
CA ARG A 23 -2.18 -5.89 19.07
C ARG A 23 -2.79 -5.53 17.71
N LEU A 24 -2.66 -6.40 16.71
CA LEU A 24 -3.23 -6.21 15.37
C LEU A 24 -4.54 -7.00 15.18
N ASN A 25 -5.08 -7.63 16.22
CA ASN A 25 -6.35 -8.35 16.10
C ASN A 25 -7.53 -7.42 15.80
N ASP A 26 -7.48 -6.17 16.28
CA ASP A 26 -8.54 -5.18 16.08
C ASP A 26 -8.33 -4.31 14.83
N SER A 27 -7.22 -4.52 14.10
CA SER A 27 -6.91 -3.77 12.89
C SER A 27 -7.38 -4.50 11.63
N ILE A 28 -7.91 -3.75 10.68
CA ILE A 28 -8.21 -4.26 9.34
C ILE A 28 -6.88 -4.44 8.60
N ILE A 29 -6.65 -5.65 8.07
CA ILE A 29 -5.46 -6.01 7.29
C ILE A 29 -5.89 -6.22 5.84
N THR A 30 -5.68 -5.21 5.02
CA THR A 30 -5.85 -5.24 3.57
C THR A 30 -4.50 -5.45 2.88
N ARG A 31 -4.51 -5.82 1.60
CA ARG A 31 -3.27 -5.86 0.81
C ARG A 31 -2.98 -4.50 0.19
N ASP A 32 -1.70 -4.18 0.04
CA ASP A 32 -1.26 -2.93 -0.60
C ASP A 32 -1.76 -2.81 -2.05
N ASN A 33 -2.01 -3.94 -2.72
CA ASN A 33 -2.53 -4.04 -4.10
C ASN A 33 -4.04 -4.30 -4.19
N GLU A 34 -4.79 -4.19 -3.09
CA GLU A 34 -6.23 -4.48 -3.07
C GLU A 34 -7.05 -3.39 -3.75
N ILE A 35 -7.75 -3.75 -4.83
CA ILE A 35 -8.64 -2.86 -5.58
C ILE A 35 -10.10 -3.13 -5.15
N THR A 36 -10.84 -2.10 -4.77
CA THR A 36 -12.25 -2.22 -4.38
C THR A 36 -13.13 -2.58 -5.58
N THR A 37 -14.38 -2.97 -5.32
CA THR A 37 -15.39 -3.22 -6.38
C THR A 37 -15.71 -1.97 -7.20
N GLU A 38 -15.36 -0.79 -6.68
CA GLU A 38 -15.53 0.51 -7.34
C GLU A 38 -14.32 0.87 -8.21
N GLY A 39 -13.25 0.07 -8.17
CA GLY A 39 -12.03 0.28 -8.95
C GLY A 39 -10.96 1.10 -8.23
N ASP A 40 -11.18 1.45 -6.97
CA ASP A 40 -10.24 2.26 -6.19
C ASP A 40 -9.17 1.38 -5.53
N LEU A 41 -7.91 1.78 -5.65
CA LEU A 41 -6.83 1.13 -4.89
C LEU A 41 -6.91 1.61 -3.44
N VAL A 42 -7.18 0.67 -2.52
CA VAL A 42 -7.55 0.92 -1.11
C VAL A 42 -6.60 1.87 -0.38
N HIS A 43 -5.33 1.91 -0.77
CA HIS A 43 -4.30 2.75 -0.15
C HIS A 43 -3.92 4.02 -0.94
N LEU A 44 -4.10 4.06 -2.28
CA LEU A 44 -3.85 5.28 -3.06
C LEU A 44 -5.00 6.29 -2.99
N ALA A 45 -6.20 5.86 -2.59
CA ALA A 45 -7.31 6.78 -2.32
C ALA A 45 -6.93 7.87 -1.28
N TYR A 46 -6.00 7.57 -0.36
CA TYR A 46 -5.49 8.55 0.61
C TYR A 46 -4.57 9.62 -0.01
N ILE A 47 -4.03 9.37 -1.20
CA ILE A 47 -3.21 10.32 -1.98
C ILE A 47 -4.04 10.92 -3.14
N ALA A 48 -5.27 10.46 -3.38
CA ALA A 48 -6.08 10.92 -4.50
C ALA A 48 -6.44 12.41 -4.43
N GLU A 49 -6.44 13.01 -3.23
CA GLU A 49 -6.60 14.45 -3.04
C GLU A 49 -5.29 15.24 -3.09
N ALA A 50 -4.13 14.56 -3.18
CA ALA A 50 -2.84 15.22 -3.32
C ALA A 50 -2.59 15.48 -4.81
N GLU A 51 -2.49 16.77 -5.17
CA GLU A 51 -2.10 17.17 -6.52
C GLU A 51 -0.73 16.56 -6.86
N PRO A 52 -0.55 15.94 -8.04
CA PRO A 52 0.72 15.37 -8.43
C PRO A 52 1.78 16.47 -8.47
N VAL A 53 2.69 16.47 -7.50
CA VAL A 53 3.81 17.40 -7.45
C VAL A 53 4.90 16.91 -8.39
N ASN A 54 5.46 17.82 -9.18
CA ASN A 54 6.63 17.47 -9.99
C ASN A 54 7.85 17.23 -9.08
N PHE A 55 8.84 16.50 -9.58
CA PHE A 55 10.03 16.15 -8.79
C PHE A 55 10.80 17.40 -8.36
N GLU A 56 10.95 18.37 -9.25
CA GLU A 56 11.71 19.60 -9.02
C GLU A 56 11.13 20.46 -7.89
N ASP A 57 9.82 20.46 -7.72
CA ASP A 57 9.10 21.21 -6.69
C ASP A 57 9.05 20.41 -5.38
N ALA A 58 8.89 19.09 -5.46
CA ALA A 58 8.92 18.21 -4.28
C ALA A 58 10.25 18.27 -3.52
N VAL A 59 11.38 18.31 -4.25
CA VAL A 59 12.72 18.34 -3.66
C VAL A 59 13.04 19.71 -3.03
N LYS A 60 12.32 20.77 -3.41
CA LYS A 60 12.51 22.12 -2.85
C LYS A 60 11.57 22.42 -1.69
N ASP A 61 10.58 21.58 -1.44
CA ASP A 61 9.63 21.80 -0.35
C ASP A 61 10.29 21.52 1.00
N GLU A 62 10.29 22.56 1.85
CA GLU A 62 10.89 22.56 3.17
C GLU A 62 10.33 21.45 4.08
N LYS A 63 9.07 21.06 3.89
CA LYS A 63 8.46 19.96 4.63
C LYS A 63 9.14 18.63 4.32
N TRP A 64 9.39 18.37 3.03
CA TRP A 64 10.07 17.15 2.59
C TRP A 64 11.52 17.14 3.02
N LEU A 65 12.22 18.28 2.92
CA LEU A 65 13.59 18.43 3.40
C LEU A 65 13.70 18.21 4.91
N SER A 66 12.75 18.72 5.69
CA SER A 66 12.73 18.51 7.15
C SER A 66 12.39 17.08 7.55
N ALA A 67 11.60 16.36 6.76
CA ALA A 67 11.21 14.98 7.06
C ALA A 67 12.29 13.95 6.69
N MET A 68 13.12 14.26 5.69
CA MET A 68 14.14 13.36 5.14
C MET A 68 15.55 13.59 5.71
N ASN A 69 15.75 14.62 6.52
CA ASN A 69 17.00 14.94 7.20
C ASN A 69 17.05 14.32 8.61
#